data_AF-A0A0L1KI97-F1
#
_entry.id   AF-A0A0L1KI97-F1
#
_cell.length_a   1.000
_cell.length_b   1.000
_cell.length_c   1.000
_cell.angle_alpha   90.00
_cell.angle_beta   90.00
_cell.angle_gamma   90.00
#
_symmetry.space_group_name_H-M   'P 1'
#
loop_
_entity.id
_entity.type
_entity.pdbx_description
1 polymer ?
#
loop_
_entity_poly.entity_id
_entity_poly.type
_entity_poly.pdbx_seq_one_letter_code
_entity_poly.pdbx_strand_id
1 'polypeptide(L)'
;MKTLRMFMNALSGTIQLAGLPEKMEVISLASNKLTGSLDLDGLPADVQALNLTQNKFTGEISLKKLPKGLRFLTLSANQLSGAVCLTSLPPALDTLYLENNTLEGSLDFRRLPKSIRNLLFDENRFSGTVDLGNLPESRTFLDVKNNALSGTVRVPHGLSGFFGENNELTVERVEITI
;
A
#
# COMPACT_ATOMS: atom_id res chain seq x y z
N MET A 1 -2.28 26.83 -2.56
CA MET A 1 -1.33 26.01 -1.78
C MET A 1 -1.24 24.64 -2.44
N LYS A 2 -0.04 24.13 -2.72
CA LYS A 2 0.17 22.81 -3.37
C LYS A 2 0.56 21.70 -2.38
N THR A 3 0.90 22.07 -1.16
CA THR A 3 1.44 21.14 -0.17
C THR A 3 0.78 21.42 1.17
N LEU A 4 0.19 20.38 1.77
CA LEU A 4 -0.32 20.36 3.13
C LEU A 4 0.57 19.43 3.96
N ARG A 5 1.28 19.97 4.95
CA ARG A 5 2.10 19.20 5.89
C ARG A 5 1.70 19.56 7.31
N MET A 6 0.98 18.67 7.97
CA MET A 6 0.58 18.79 9.37
C MET A 6 0.88 17.49 10.13
N PHE A 7 2.01 16.87 9.81
CA PHE A 7 2.44 15.63 10.46
C PHE A 7 2.93 15.87 11.90
N MET A 8 2.94 14.82 12.73
CA MET A 8 3.41 14.86 14.13
C MET A 8 2.68 15.92 14.97
N ASN A 9 1.35 15.87 14.92
CA ASN A 9 0.49 16.76 15.69
C ASN A 9 -0.54 15.94 16.50
N ALA A 10 -1.46 16.64 17.17
CA ALA A 10 -2.55 16.03 17.91
C ALA A 10 -3.90 16.16 17.18
N LEU A 11 -3.90 16.33 15.85
CA LEU A 11 -5.14 16.46 15.07
C LEU A 11 -6.01 15.21 15.28
N SER A 12 -7.29 15.41 15.51
CA SER A 12 -8.25 14.35 15.80
C SER A 12 -9.56 14.58 15.07
N GLY A 13 -10.42 13.55 15.08
CA GLY A 13 -11.67 13.57 14.32
C GLY A 13 -11.47 12.98 12.92
N THR A 14 -12.44 13.22 12.04
CA THR A 14 -12.44 12.67 10.68
C THR A 14 -11.85 13.66 9.68
N ILE A 15 -11.52 13.16 8.48
CA ILE A 15 -11.07 13.98 7.36
C ILE A 15 -11.98 13.76 6.14
N GLN A 16 -12.27 14.85 5.42
CA GLN A 16 -12.97 14.82 4.14
C GLN A 16 -11.99 15.18 3.03
N LEU A 17 -11.46 14.16 2.33
CA LEU A 17 -10.43 14.36 1.29
C LEU A 17 -10.97 15.12 0.07
N ALA A 18 -12.26 14.95 -0.24
CA ALA A 18 -12.97 15.66 -1.31
C ALA A 18 -13.02 17.19 -1.14
N GLY A 19 -12.84 17.69 0.08
CA GLY A 19 -12.84 19.13 0.38
C GLY A 19 -11.47 19.79 0.23
N LEU A 20 -10.41 19.04 -0.12
CA LEU A 20 -9.08 19.60 -0.27
C LEU A 20 -8.98 20.47 -1.54
N PRO A 21 -8.18 21.55 -1.52
CA PRO A 21 -7.97 22.40 -2.69
C PRO A 21 -7.55 21.59 -3.94
N GLU A 22 -8.14 21.90 -5.09
CA GLU A 22 -7.94 21.13 -6.34
C GLU A 22 -6.47 21.03 -6.80
N LYS A 23 -5.66 22.05 -6.46
CA LYS A 23 -4.24 22.15 -6.82
C LYS A 23 -3.30 21.53 -5.80
N MET A 24 -3.81 20.70 -4.90
CA MET A 24 -2.98 19.99 -3.93
C MET A 24 -2.19 18.89 -4.63
N GLU A 25 -0.87 18.86 -4.41
CA GLU A 25 0.06 17.87 -4.96
C GLU A 25 0.60 16.94 -3.87
N VAL A 26 0.81 17.47 -2.65
CA VAL A 26 1.39 16.71 -1.53
C VAL A 26 0.56 16.89 -0.28
N ILE A 27 0.13 15.79 0.31
CA ILE A 27 -0.65 15.78 1.56
C ILE A 27 0.08 14.86 2.56
N SER A 28 0.49 15.41 3.69
CA SER A 28 1.07 14.66 4.79
C SER A 28 0.41 15.05 6.10
N LEU A 29 -0.32 14.08 6.68
CA LEU A 29 -1.01 14.16 7.96
C LEU A 29 -0.55 13.04 8.89
N ALA A 30 0.65 12.53 8.65
CA ALA A 30 1.22 11.41 9.37
C ALA A 30 1.34 11.67 10.88
N SER A 31 1.30 10.63 11.71
CA SER A 31 1.52 10.73 13.16
C SER A 31 0.56 11.73 13.82
N ASN A 32 -0.74 11.48 13.68
CA ASN A 32 -1.82 12.24 14.31
C ASN A 32 -2.80 11.28 15.01
N LYS A 33 -3.97 11.78 15.41
CA LYS A 33 -5.05 11.02 16.05
C LYS A 33 -6.31 11.01 15.18
N LEU A 34 -6.17 11.14 13.86
CA LEU A 34 -7.30 11.15 12.92
C LEU A 34 -7.95 9.77 12.88
N THR A 35 -9.27 9.74 12.75
CA THR A 35 -10.13 8.56 12.88
C THR A 35 -11.13 8.49 11.73
N GLY A 36 -11.87 7.38 11.66
CA GLY A 36 -12.96 7.18 10.69
C GLY A 36 -12.50 6.52 9.41
N SER A 37 -13.43 6.33 8.49
CA SER A 37 -13.17 5.71 7.18
C SER A 37 -12.53 6.70 6.21
N LEU A 38 -11.70 6.18 5.31
CA LEU A 38 -11.05 6.96 4.25
C LEU A 38 -11.79 6.81 2.93
N ASP A 39 -12.33 7.91 2.42
CA ASP A 39 -12.78 8.00 1.02
C ASP A 39 -11.67 8.59 0.15
N LEU A 40 -10.89 7.71 -0.49
CA LEU A 40 -9.79 8.09 -1.38
C LEU A 40 -10.27 8.47 -2.78
N ASP A 41 -11.52 8.14 -3.15
CA ASP A 41 -12.07 8.48 -4.47
C ASP A 41 -12.22 10.02 -4.63
N GLY A 42 -12.33 10.74 -3.51
CA GLY A 42 -12.40 12.19 -3.47
C GLY A 42 -11.05 12.93 -3.51
N LEU A 43 -9.91 12.24 -3.67
CA LEU A 43 -8.62 12.92 -3.71
C LEU A 43 -8.52 13.88 -4.92
N PRO A 44 -7.98 15.11 -4.74
CA PRO A 44 -7.74 16.00 -5.86
C PRO A 44 -6.87 15.36 -6.95
N ALA A 45 -7.17 15.64 -8.22
CA ALA A 45 -6.55 14.99 -9.37
C ALA A 45 -5.03 15.25 -9.49
N ASP A 46 -4.56 16.37 -8.94
CA ASP A 46 -3.15 16.78 -9.00
C ASP A 46 -2.29 16.16 -7.87
N VAL A 47 -2.88 15.36 -6.95
CA VAL A 47 -2.15 14.74 -5.85
C VAL A 47 -1.16 13.69 -6.36
N GLN A 48 0.09 13.85 -5.95
CA GLN A 48 1.24 13.00 -6.29
C GLN A 48 1.77 12.22 -5.09
N ALA A 49 1.57 12.73 -3.87
CA ALA A 49 1.99 12.06 -2.64
C ALA A 49 0.95 12.22 -1.52
N LEU A 50 0.52 11.09 -0.96
CA LEU A 50 -0.36 11.02 0.20
C LEU A 50 0.29 10.20 1.31
N ASN A 51 0.49 10.84 2.47
CA ASN A 51 0.99 10.20 3.68
C ASN A 51 0.00 10.36 4.84
N LEU A 52 -0.63 9.26 5.21
CA LEU A 52 -1.58 9.14 6.33
C LEU A 52 -1.10 8.16 7.41
N THR A 53 0.19 7.83 7.40
CA THR A 53 0.81 6.88 8.33
C THR A 53 0.54 7.24 9.79
N GLN A 54 0.45 6.24 10.68
CA GLN A 54 0.32 6.44 12.13
C GLN A 54 -0.86 7.35 12.50
N ASN A 55 -2.06 6.91 12.14
CA ASN A 55 -3.32 7.48 12.57
C ASN A 55 -4.20 6.36 13.15
N LYS A 56 -5.50 6.60 13.24
CA LYS A 56 -6.50 5.64 13.71
C LYS A 56 -7.62 5.46 12.69
N PHE A 57 -7.29 5.52 11.40
CA PHE A 57 -8.27 5.29 10.34
C PHE A 57 -8.73 3.83 10.38
N THR A 58 -10.01 3.61 10.12
CA THR A 58 -10.68 2.30 10.23
C THR A 58 -11.49 1.99 8.97
N GLY A 59 -11.97 0.75 8.87
CA GLY A 59 -12.85 0.32 7.78
C GLY A 59 -12.10 -0.03 6.50
N GLU A 60 -12.88 -0.32 5.46
CA GLU A 60 -12.37 -0.70 4.15
C GLU A 60 -11.86 0.50 3.35
N ILE A 61 -10.93 0.23 2.44
CA ILE A 61 -10.35 1.23 1.54
C ILE A 61 -10.45 0.82 0.07
N SER A 62 -10.95 1.73 -0.76
CA SER A 62 -10.93 1.61 -2.21
C SER A 62 -9.69 2.29 -2.79
N LEU A 63 -8.90 1.55 -3.55
CA LEU A 63 -7.76 2.10 -4.33
C LEU A 63 -8.11 2.30 -5.82
N LYS A 64 -9.40 2.16 -6.19
CA LYS A 64 -9.82 2.07 -7.61
C LYS A 64 -9.78 3.39 -8.37
N LYS A 65 -9.94 4.53 -7.69
CA LYS A 65 -10.01 5.86 -8.31
C LYS A 65 -8.93 6.81 -7.85
N LEU A 66 -7.76 6.27 -7.48
CA LEU A 66 -6.63 7.11 -7.11
C LEU A 66 -6.21 8.02 -8.28
N PRO A 67 -5.71 9.24 -7.99
CA PRO A 67 -5.23 10.15 -9.01
C PRO A 67 -4.18 9.52 -9.92
N LYS A 68 -4.28 9.75 -11.23
CA LYS A 68 -3.38 9.14 -12.23
C LYS A 68 -1.90 9.49 -12.00
N GLY A 69 -1.64 10.67 -11.43
CA GLY A 69 -0.30 11.17 -11.10
C GLY A 69 0.22 10.74 -9.72
N LEU A 70 -0.55 9.96 -8.94
CA LEU A 70 -0.14 9.53 -7.62
C LEU A 70 1.08 8.60 -7.71
N ARG A 71 2.18 8.99 -7.05
CA ARG A 71 3.44 8.25 -7.02
C ARG A 71 3.69 7.57 -5.69
N PHE A 72 3.27 8.19 -4.60
CA PHE A 72 3.53 7.72 -3.24
C PHE A 72 2.23 7.67 -2.45
N LEU A 73 1.87 6.48 -1.97
CA LEU A 73 0.75 6.26 -1.07
C LEU A 73 1.22 5.47 0.14
N THR A 74 1.05 6.04 1.32
CA THR A 74 1.22 5.29 2.57
C THR A 74 0.02 5.50 3.50
N LEU A 75 -0.52 4.38 3.94
CA LEU A 75 -1.64 4.25 4.89
C LEU A 75 -1.22 3.40 6.10
N SER A 76 0.08 3.22 6.30
CA SER A 76 0.61 2.28 7.27
C SER A 76 0.34 2.68 8.73
N ALA A 77 0.40 1.70 9.63
CA ALA A 77 0.12 1.91 11.06
C ALA A 77 -1.23 2.60 11.30
N ASN A 78 -2.30 1.99 10.80
CA ASN A 78 -3.69 2.37 11.03
C ASN A 78 -4.48 1.13 11.50
N GLN A 79 -5.81 1.20 11.48
CA GLN A 79 -6.73 0.10 11.82
C GLN A 79 -7.62 -0.25 10.62
N LEU A 80 -7.07 -0.12 9.40
CA LEU A 80 -7.78 -0.43 8.17
C LEU A 80 -8.04 -1.93 8.07
N SER A 81 -9.17 -2.31 7.47
CA SER A 81 -9.65 -3.69 7.40
C SER A 81 -10.19 -4.04 6.02
N GLY A 82 -10.52 -5.31 5.81
CA GLY A 82 -11.08 -5.80 4.55
C GLY A 82 -10.04 -5.94 3.44
N ALA A 83 -10.54 -6.29 2.25
CA ALA A 83 -9.70 -6.61 1.10
C ALA A 83 -9.31 -5.39 0.26
N VAL A 84 -8.11 -5.42 -0.33
CA VAL A 84 -7.59 -4.34 -1.16
C VAL A 84 -7.45 -4.78 -2.61
N CYS A 85 -8.07 -4.03 -3.52
CA CYS A 85 -7.99 -4.28 -4.95
C CYS A 85 -6.74 -3.61 -5.57
N LEU A 86 -5.70 -4.40 -5.86
CA LEU A 86 -4.45 -3.90 -6.42
C LEU A 86 -4.45 -3.79 -7.96
N THR A 87 -5.53 -4.22 -8.63
CA THR A 87 -5.57 -4.32 -10.10
C THR A 87 -5.95 -3.03 -10.82
N SER A 88 -6.21 -1.96 -10.08
CA SER A 88 -6.61 -0.63 -10.59
C SER A 88 -5.69 0.49 -10.11
N LEU A 89 -4.48 0.16 -9.65
CA LEU A 89 -3.52 1.17 -9.18
C LEU A 89 -3.10 2.10 -10.33
N PRO A 90 -2.85 3.40 -10.05
CA PRO A 90 -2.55 4.37 -11.08
C PRO A 90 -1.19 4.10 -11.72
N PRO A 91 -1.01 4.43 -13.02
CA PRO A 91 0.17 4.06 -13.80
C PRO A 91 1.47 4.72 -13.32
N ALA A 92 1.40 5.78 -12.52
CA ALA A 92 2.56 6.47 -11.97
C ALA A 92 2.96 5.96 -10.57
N LEU A 93 2.19 5.04 -9.97
CA LEU A 93 2.41 4.60 -8.59
C LEU A 93 3.74 3.86 -8.47
N ASP A 94 4.58 4.35 -7.59
CA ASP A 94 5.96 3.89 -7.37
C ASP A 94 6.05 3.15 -6.03
N THR A 95 5.36 3.68 -5.02
CA THR A 95 5.43 3.18 -3.64
C THR A 95 4.04 3.06 -3.03
N LEU A 96 3.75 1.87 -2.49
CA LEU A 96 2.53 1.55 -1.77
C LEU A 96 2.85 0.87 -0.44
N TYR A 97 2.53 1.55 0.65
CA TYR A 97 2.79 1.11 2.03
C TYR A 97 1.46 0.96 2.77
N LEU A 98 1.09 -0.28 3.08
CA LEU A 98 -0.13 -0.65 3.80
C LEU A 98 0.18 -1.45 5.09
N GLU A 99 1.45 -1.55 5.46
CA GLU A 99 1.92 -2.34 6.59
C GLU A 99 1.30 -1.90 7.92
N ASN A 100 1.23 -2.83 8.86
CA ASN A 100 0.71 -2.60 10.22
C ASN A 100 -0.75 -2.09 10.20
N ASN A 101 -1.63 -2.93 9.69
CA ASN A 101 -3.08 -2.75 9.65
C ASN A 101 -3.77 -4.08 9.96
N THR A 102 -5.08 -4.19 9.69
CA THR A 102 -5.84 -5.45 9.78
C THR A 102 -6.42 -5.85 8.42
N LEU A 103 -5.74 -5.48 7.33
CA LEU A 103 -6.18 -5.78 5.96
C LEU A 103 -6.10 -7.29 5.70
N GLU A 104 -7.01 -7.79 4.89
CA GLU A 104 -7.18 -9.23 4.64
C GLU A 104 -7.45 -9.54 3.16
N GLY A 105 -7.73 -10.80 2.85
CA GLY A 105 -7.93 -11.28 1.49
C GLY A 105 -6.61 -11.56 0.75
N SER A 106 -6.71 -11.84 -0.55
CA SER A 106 -5.56 -12.23 -1.37
C SER A 106 -4.88 -11.04 -2.04
N LEU A 107 -3.59 -11.19 -2.29
CA LEU A 107 -2.78 -10.22 -3.01
C LEU A 107 -2.73 -10.56 -4.51
N ASP A 108 -3.42 -9.77 -5.33
CA ASP A 108 -3.44 -9.95 -6.79
C ASP A 108 -2.49 -8.97 -7.49
N PHE A 109 -1.31 -9.47 -7.89
CA PHE A 109 -0.26 -8.67 -8.53
C PHE A 109 -0.34 -8.62 -10.07
N ARG A 110 -1.35 -9.23 -10.71
CA ARG A 110 -1.42 -9.39 -12.17
C ARG A 110 -1.46 -8.10 -12.98
N ARG A 111 -1.83 -6.98 -12.35
CA ARG A 111 -2.03 -5.68 -13.02
C ARG A 111 -1.30 -4.53 -12.30
N LEU A 112 -0.22 -4.84 -11.59
CA LEU A 112 0.58 -3.78 -10.99
C LEU A 112 1.18 -2.86 -12.06
N PRO A 113 1.26 -1.54 -11.81
CA PRO A 113 1.87 -0.61 -12.74
C PRO A 113 3.38 -0.83 -12.81
N LYS A 114 3.95 -0.66 -14.01
CA LYS A 114 5.38 -0.88 -14.27
C LYS A 114 6.32 0.03 -13.47
N SER A 115 5.78 1.12 -12.91
CA SER A 115 6.51 2.07 -12.08
C SER A 115 6.79 1.57 -10.67
N ILE A 116 6.10 0.52 -10.19
CA ILE A 116 6.22 0.06 -8.81
C ILE A 116 7.66 -0.35 -8.49
N ARG A 117 8.15 0.15 -7.35
CA ARG A 117 9.43 -0.19 -6.75
C ARG A 117 9.29 -0.74 -5.35
N ASN A 118 8.33 -0.26 -4.56
CA ASN A 118 8.22 -0.65 -3.16
C ASN A 118 6.78 -1.01 -2.79
N LEU A 119 6.60 -2.21 -2.25
CA LEU A 119 5.34 -2.73 -1.75
C LEU A 119 5.57 -3.25 -0.34
N LEU A 120 4.94 -2.61 0.64
CA LEU A 120 4.97 -3.07 2.04
C LEU A 120 3.56 -3.44 2.47
N PHE A 121 3.38 -4.72 2.76
CA PHE A 121 2.13 -5.34 3.17
C PHE A 121 2.29 -6.12 4.48
N ASP A 122 3.43 -5.99 5.16
CA ASP A 122 3.71 -6.73 6.37
C ASP A 122 2.78 -6.37 7.53
N GLU A 123 2.73 -7.22 8.54
CA GLU A 123 1.92 -6.99 9.75
C GLU A 123 0.43 -6.75 9.41
N ASN A 124 -0.16 -7.70 8.66
CA ASN A 124 -1.56 -7.70 8.24
C ASN A 124 -2.16 -9.12 8.35
N ARG A 125 -3.33 -9.35 7.74
CA ARG A 125 -4.03 -10.64 7.68
C ARG A 125 -4.22 -11.12 6.25
N PHE A 126 -3.37 -10.70 5.30
CA PHE A 126 -3.45 -11.18 3.92
C PHE A 126 -3.25 -12.68 3.88
N SER A 127 -4.01 -13.37 3.02
CA SER A 127 -4.07 -14.83 3.00
C SER A 127 -4.15 -15.40 1.59
N GLY A 128 -3.99 -16.72 1.51
CA GLY A 128 -3.95 -17.45 0.25
C GLY A 128 -2.56 -17.43 -0.39
N THR A 129 -2.51 -17.83 -1.67
CA THR A 129 -1.27 -17.91 -2.43
C THR A 129 -0.92 -16.58 -3.09
N VAL A 130 0.37 -16.36 -3.32
CA VAL A 130 0.88 -15.16 -3.97
C VAL A 130 1.75 -15.53 -5.18
N ASP A 131 1.44 -14.93 -6.32
CA ASP A 131 2.20 -15.10 -7.56
C ASP A 131 3.07 -13.87 -7.83
N LEU A 132 4.39 -14.05 -7.78
CA LEU A 132 5.38 -13.00 -8.00
C LEU A 132 5.79 -12.86 -9.47
N GLY A 133 5.33 -13.74 -10.36
CA GLY A 133 5.68 -13.72 -11.78
C GLY A 133 5.19 -12.48 -12.53
N ASN A 134 4.24 -11.75 -11.95
CA ASN A 134 3.68 -10.51 -12.52
C ASN A 134 4.26 -9.23 -11.90
N LEU A 135 5.25 -9.34 -11.01
CA LEU A 135 5.94 -8.16 -10.50
C LEU A 135 6.73 -7.48 -11.64
N PRO A 136 6.77 -6.14 -11.68
CA PRO A 136 7.55 -5.43 -12.69
C PRO A 136 9.04 -5.81 -12.65
N GLU A 137 9.69 -5.85 -13.81
CA GLU A 137 11.12 -6.19 -13.99
C GLU A 137 12.11 -5.25 -13.24
N SER A 138 11.62 -4.14 -12.66
CA SER A 138 12.43 -3.30 -11.79
C SER A 138 12.80 -4.03 -10.50
N ARG A 139 13.93 -3.62 -9.88
CA ARG A 139 14.33 -4.02 -8.52
C ARG A 139 13.23 -3.64 -7.51
N THR A 140 12.23 -4.49 -7.43
CA THR A 140 11.07 -4.31 -6.57
C THR A 140 11.46 -4.81 -5.19
N PHE A 141 11.12 -4.03 -4.18
CA PHE A 141 11.16 -4.44 -2.80
C PHE A 141 9.74 -4.83 -2.37
N LEU A 142 9.58 -6.08 -1.92
CA LEU A 142 8.31 -6.61 -1.45
C LEU A 142 8.45 -7.11 -0.02
N ASP A 143 7.72 -6.53 0.92
CA ASP A 143 7.57 -7.08 2.26
C ASP A 143 6.14 -7.59 2.46
N VAL A 144 6.03 -8.89 2.75
CA VAL A 144 4.78 -9.57 3.10
C VAL A 144 4.93 -10.36 4.39
N LYS A 145 5.96 -10.06 5.20
CA LYS A 145 6.18 -10.78 6.46
C LYS A 145 4.99 -10.64 7.40
N ASN A 146 4.84 -11.60 8.29
CA ASN A 146 3.79 -11.61 9.33
C ASN A 146 2.38 -11.36 8.76
N ASN A 147 1.94 -12.32 7.95
CA ASN A 147 0.61 -12.41 7.37
C ASN A 147 0.11 -13.86 7.49
N ALA A 148 -1.01 -14.19 6.85
CA ALA A 148 -1.57 -15.53 6.75
C ALA A 148 -1.41 -16.14 5.34
N LEU A 149 -0.35 -15.76 4.62
CA LEU A 149 -0.06 -16.29 3.28
C LEU A 149 0.35 -17.76 3.37
N SER A 150 0.01 -18.51 2.33
CA SER A 150 0.25 -19.95 2.27
C SER A 150 0.70 -20.42 0.90
N GLY A 151 1.17 -21.67 0.85
CA GLY A 151 1.64 -22.32 -0.37
C GLY A 151 3.11 -22.01 -0.66
N THR A 152 3.50 -22.16 -1.93
CA THR A 152 4.88 -21.97 -2.37
C THR A 152 5.01 -20.68 -3.16
N VAL A 153 5.89 -19.80 -2.70
CA VAL A 153 6.26 -18.58 -3.42
C VAL A 153 7.63 -18.76 -4.08
N ARG A 154 7.68 -18.53 -5.40
CA ARG A 154 8.94 -18.52 -6.17
C ARG A 154 9.42 -17.11 -6.33
N VAL A 155 10.53 -16.79 -5.67
CA VAL A 155 11.13 -15.46 -5.67
C VAL A 155 12.02 -15.31 -6.91
N PRO A 156 11.64 -14.45 -7.89
CA PRO A 156 12.44 -14.22 -9.09
C PRO A 156 13.75 -13.50 -8.76
N HIS A 157 14.75 -13.67 -9.62
CA HIS A 157 16.04 -13.00 -9.48
C HIS A 157 15.88 -11.46 -9.49
N GLY A 158 16.60 -10.77 -8.61
CA GLY A 158 16.56 -9.30 -8.50
C GLY A 158 15.41 -8.75 -7.65
N LEU A 159 14.45 -9.60 -7.24
CA LEU A 159 13.46 -9.22 -6.24
C LEU A 159 14.11 -9.26 -4.85
N SER A 160 14.01 -8.13 -4.13
CA SER A 160 14.37 -8.07 -2.72
C SER A 160 13.11 -8.08 -1.88
N GLY A 161 13.15 -8.71 -0.71
CA GLY A 161 11.95 -8.78 0.09
C GLY A 161 12.03 -9.67 1.31
N PHE A 162 11.06 -9.50 2.19
CA PHE A 162 10.86 -10.29 3.39
C PHE A 162 9.52 -11.03 3.30
N PHE A 163 9.58 -12.33 3.55
CA PHE A 163 8.46 -13.26 3.39
C PHE A 163 8.22 -14.11 4.65
N GLY A 164 9.04 -13.90 5.69
CA GLY A 164 9.01 -14.69 6.92
C GLY A 164 7.72 -14.53 7.71
N GLU A 165 7.58 -15.30 8.78
CA GLU A 165 6.46 -15.18 9.73
C GLU A 165 5.07 -15.42 9.09
N ASN A 166 5.03 -16.08 7.94
CA ASN A 166 3.82 -16.69 7.37
C ASN A 166 3.90 -18.19 7.62
N ASN A 167 3.10 -18.71 8.55
CA ASN A 167 3.25 -20.08 9.07
C ASN A 167 3.13 -21.19 8.01
N GLU A 168 2.40 -20.92 6.92
CA GLU A 168 2.12 -21.90 5.86
C GLU A 168 2.82 -21.55 4.53
N LEU A 169 3.72 -20.57 4.53
CA LEU A 169 4.41 -20.12 3.33
C LEU A 169 5.79 -20.77 3.19
N THR A 170 6.02 -21.44 2.08
CA THR A 170 7.34 -21.94 1.67
C THR A 170 7.94 -20.99 0.65
N VAL A 171 9.17 -20.53 0.90
CA VAL A 171 9.88 -19.57 0.04
C VAL A 171 10.98 -20.28 -0.75
N GLU A 172 10.83 -20.34 -2.07
CA GLU A 172 11.83 -20.87 -3.00
C GLU A 172 12.51 -19.71 -3.72
N ARG A 173 13.83 -19.57 -3.60
CA ARG A 173 14.60 -18.59 -4.39
C ARG A 173 15.11 -19.27 -5.66
N VAL A 174 14.86 -18.65 -6.82
CA VAL A 174 15.36 -19.18 -8.09
C VAL A 174 16.88 -18.96 -8.12
N GLU A 175 17.66 -20.02 -7.96
CA GLU A 175 19.11 -19.99 -8.13
C GLU A 175 19.47 -19.87 -9.62
N ILE A 176 20.54 -19.13 -9.91
CA ILE A 176 21.09 -19.09 -11.27
C ILE A 176 21.84 -20.39 -11.50
N THR A 177 21.30 -21.27 -12.35
CA THR A 177 22.13 -22.32 -12.95
C THR A 177 23.07 -21.62 -13.94
N ILE A 178 24.34 -21.49 -13.54
CA ILE A 178 25.44 -20.95 -14.34
C ILE A 178 25.76 -21.87 -15.52
#